data_AF-A0AAW1SX59-F1
#
_entry.id   AF-A0AAW1SX59-F1
#
_cell.length_a   1.000
_cell.length_b   1.000
_cell.length_c   1.000
_cell.angle_alpha   90.00
_cell.angle_beta   90.00
_cell.angle_gamma   90.00
#
_symmetry.space_group_name_H-M   'P 1'
#
loop_
_entity.id
_entity.type
_entity.pdbx_description
1 polymer ?
#
loop_
_entity_poly.entity_id
_entity_poly.type
_entity_poly.pdbx_seq_one_letter_code
_entity_poly.pdbx_strand_id
1 'polypeptide(L)'
;MRGLLDDRSRATKTVKAKRNSAAAVCVMLLLFGSCIFAVVYLQAHLTTHPLLKLIPFLTMVLGMAAVTPLGMYLAHQDEFQDLNPLSLDHYLLLTRKTLTSITQNNWKVDSKQI
;
A
#
# COMPACT_ATOMS: atom_id res chain seq x y z
N MET A 1 20.81 -23.47 24.26
CA MET A 1 19.63 -23.78 23.40
C MET A 1 18.70 -22.58 23.13
N ARG A 2 18.61 -21.55 23.99
CA ARG A 2 17.76 -20.37 23.72
C ARG A 2 18.17 -19.53 22.49
N GLY A 3 19.47 -19.39 22.19
CA GLY A 3 19.94 -18.59 21.04
C GLY A 3 19.56 -19.16 19.66
N LEU A 4 19.57 -20.49 19.50
CA LEU A 4 19.23 -21.16 18.23
C LEU A 4 17.75 -21.03 17.84
N LEU A 5 16.86 -20.88 18.83
CA LEU A 5 15.44 -20.65 18.60
C LEU A 5 15.17 -19.19 18.18
N ASP A 6 15.95 -18.26 18.71
CA ASP A 6 15.84 -16.84 18.40
C ASP A 6 16.32 -16.54 16.96
N ASP A 7 17.40 -17.19 16.52
CA ASP A 7 17.89 -17.08 15.13
C ASP A 7 16.91 -17.67 14.10
N ARG A 8 16.26 -18.81 14.40
CA ARG A 8 15.21 -19.36 13.52
C ARG A 8 13.97 -18.46 13.45
N SER A 9 13.61 -17.84 14.57
CA SER A 9 12.49 -16.88 14.63
C SER A 9 12.77 -15.64 13.77
N ARG A 10 13.99 -15.08 13.83
CA ARG A 10 14.40 -13.96 12.97
C ARG A 10 14.48 -14.33 11.49
N ALA A 11 15.02 -15.50 11.17
CA ALA A 11 15.10 -15.97 9.79
C ALA A 11 13.71 -16.17 9.16
N THR A 12 12.74 -16.69 9.91
CA THR A 12 11.37 -16.88 9.41
C THR A 12 10.61 -15.56 9.23
N LYS A 13 10.81 -14.59 10.15
CA LYS A 13 10.25 -13.23 10.01
C LYS A 13 10.76 -12.51 8.77
N THR A 14 12.06 -12.55 8.52
CA THR A 14 12.68 -11.88 7.36
C THR A 14 12.23 -12.49 6.02
N VAL A 15 12.06 -13.81 5.95
CA VAL A 15 11.53 -14.47 4.74
C VAL A 15 10.06 -14.11 4.50
N LYS A 16 9.24 -14.06 5.56
CA LYS A 16 7.83 -13.66 5.46
C LYS A 16 7.68 -12.20 5.03
N ALA A 17 8.48 -11.30 5.60
CA ALA A 17 8.51 -9.88 5.21
C ALA A 17 8.87 -9.70 3.73
N LYS A 18 9.92 -10.36 3.24
CA LYS A 18 10.31 -10.32 1.82
C LYS A 18 9.20 -10.80 0.89
N ARG A 19 8.51 -11.89 1.24
CA ARG A 19 7.38 -12.39 0.45
C ARG A 19 6.20 -11.42 0.45
N ASN A 20 5.87 -10.84 1.60
CA ASN A 20 4.81 -9.84 1.72
C ASN A 20 5.13 -8.57 0.92
N SER A 21 6.39 -8.13 0.92
CA SER A 21 6.84 -6.98 0.13
C SER A 21 6.76 -7.25 -1.37
N ALA A 22 7.21 -8.42 -1.84
CA ALA A 22 7.09 -8.81 -3.24
C ALA A 22 5.61 -8.84 -3.68
N ALA A 23 4.74 -9.40 -2.83
CA ALA A 23 3.31 -9.44 -3.10
C ALA A 23 2.67 -8.04 -3.08
N ALA A 24 3.08 -7.15 -2.18
CA ALA A 24 2.65 -5.74 -2.16
C ALA A 24 3.05 -5.00 -3.44
N VAL A 25 4.27 -5.20 -3.94
CA VAL A 25 4.73 -4.63 -5.21
C VAL A 25 3.90 -5.16 -6.38
N CYS A 26 3.63 -6.47 -6.45
CA CYS A 26 2.75 -7.03 -7.49
C CYS A 26 1.35 -6.40 -7.45
N VAL A 27 0.76 -6.26 -6.26
CA VAL A 27 -0.57 -5.65 -6.10
C VAL A 27 -0.56 -4.18 -6.50
N MET A 28 0.48 -3.42 -6.15
CA MET A 28 0.63 -2.04 -6.61
C MET A 28 0.67 -1.93 -8.14
N LEU A 29 1.46 -2.78 -8.81
CA LEU A 29 1.58 -2.76 -10.26
C LEU A 29 0.25 -3.12 -10.94
N LEU A 30 -0.49 -4.09 -10.39
CA LEU A 30 -1.82 -4.45 -10.89
C LEU A 30 -2.84 -3.32 -10.67
N LEU A 31 -2.83 -2.67 -9.50
CA LEU A 31 -3.71 -1.54 -9.22
C LEU A 31 -3.40 -0.35 -10.12
N PHE A 32 -2.13 0.00 -10.27
CA PHE A 32 -1.71 1.11 -11.12
C PHE A 32 -2.01 0.84 -12.60
N GLY A 33 -1.70 -0.37 -13.08
CA GLY A 33 -2.01 -0.81 -14.44
C GLY A 33 -3.51 -0.82 -14.73
N SER A 34 -4.33 -1.31 -13.80
CA SER A 34 -5.79 -1.29 -13.96
C SER A 34 -6.37 0.13 -13.96
N CYS A 35 -5.82 1.05 -13.17
CA CYS A 35 -6.22 2.46 -13.20
C CYS A 35 -5.91 3.10 -14.56
N ILE A 36 -4.70 2.90 -15.10
CA ILE A 36 -4.33 3.40 -16.44
C ILE A 36 -5.24 2.81 -17.50
N PHE A 37 -5.45 1.48 -17.47
CA PHE A 37 -6.31 0.81 -18.43
C PHE A 37 -7.76 1.33 -18.37
N ALA A 38 -8.31 1.52 -17.17
CA ALA A 38 -9.64 2.08 -16.98
C ALA A 38 -9.75 3.50 -17.55
N VAL A 39 -8.74 4.35 -17.34
CA VAL A 39 -8.71 5.73 -17.90
C VAL A 39 -8.68 5.69 -19.43
N VAL A 40 -7.82 4.87 -20.03
CA VAL A 40 -7.72 4.73 -21.49
C VAL A 40 -9.02 4.20 -22.09
N TYR A 41 -9.61 3.19 -21.46
CA TYR A 41 -10.89 2.62 -21.90
C TYR A 41 -12.06 3.61 -21.77
N LEU A 42 -12.12 4.35 -20.65
CA LEU A 42 -13.14 5.37 -20.46
C LEU A 42 -12.97 6.51 -21.45
N GLN A 43 -11.75 6.89 -21.83
CA GLN A 43 -11.51 8.02 -22.73
C GLN A 43 -12.24 7.88 -24.06
N ALA A 44 -12.42 6.64 -24.56
CA ALA A 44 -13.22 6.36 -25.76
C ALA A 44 -14.74 6.62 -25.57
N HIS A 45 -15.25 6.58 -24.34
CA HIS A 45 -16.66 6.75 -23.98
C HIS A 45 -16.99 8.14 -23.40
N LEU A 46 -15.98 8.97 -23.10
CA LEU A 46 -16.15 10.32 -22.53
C LEU A 46 -16.65 11.36 -23.53
N THR A 47 -16.60 11.06 -24.82
CA THR A 47 -17.06 11.95 -25.90
C THR A 47 -18.58 12.07 -25.96
N THR A 48 -19.31 11.04 -25.52
CA THR A 48 -20.79 11.00 -25.54
C THR A 48 -21.44 11.51 -24.26
N HIS A 49 -20.75 11.50 -23.11
CA HIS A 49 -21.33 11.88 -21.83
C HIS A 49 -20.42 12.83 -21.02
N PRO A 50 -20.68 14.16 -21.03
CA PRO A 50 -19.81 15.14 -20.37
C PRO A 50 -19.74 14.98 -18.85
N LEU A 51 -20.76 14.39 -18.21
CA LEU A 51 -20.76 14.11 -16.77
C LEU A 51 -19.77 13.00 -16.37
N LEU A 52 -19.39 12.11 -17.28
CA LEU A 52 -18.46 11.01 -16.99
C LEU A 52 -17.00 11.49 -16.97
N LYS A 53 -16.71 12.73 -17.39
CA LYS A 53 -15.33 13.29 -17.45
C LYS A 53 -14.63 13.34 -16.09
N LEU A 54 -15.38 13.32 -15.00
CA LEU A 54 -14.84 13.27 -13.64
C LEU A 54 -14.41 11.87 -13.20
N ILE A 55 -14.93 10.81 -13.83
CA ILE A 55 -14.65 9.42 -13.43
C ILE A 55 -13.16 9.08 -13.54
N PRO A 56 -12.45 9.38 -14.66
CA PRO A 56 -11.01 9.13 -14.75
C PRO A 56 -10.21 9.81 -13.64
N PHE A 57 -10.58 11.04 -13.29
CA PHE A 57 -9.92 11.80 -12.22
C PHE A 57 -10.18 11.16 -10.85
N LEU A 58 -11.44 10.83 -10.54
CA LEU A 58 -11.82 10.11 -9.31
C LEU A 58 -11.10 8.76 -9.21
N THR A 59 -11.04 7.99 -10.28
CA THR A 59 -10.33 6.69 -10.33
C THR A 59 -8.84 6.87 -10.06
N MET A 60 -8.18 7.88 -10.62
CA MET A 60 -6.79 8.19 -10.30
C MET A 60 -6.60 8.55 -8.83
N VAL A 61 -7.42 9.45 -8.29
CA VAL A 61 -7.31 9.90 -6.89
C VAL A 61 -7.51 8.73 -5.93
N LEU A 62 -8.54 7.91 -6.15
CA LEU A 62 -8.82 6.72 -5.35
C LEU A 62 -7.71 5.67 -5.49
N GLY A 63 -7.21 5.45 -6.69
CA GLY A 63 -6.08 4.55 -6.95
C GLY A 63 -4.82 5.00 -6.19
N MET A 64 -4.48 6.29 -6.24
CA MET A 64 -3.35 6.84 -5.50
C MET A 64 -3.54 6.73 -3.99
N ALA A 65 -4.74 7.02 -3.48
CA ALA A 65 -5.06 6.85 -2.07
C ALA A 65 -4.91 5.39 -1.62
N ALA A 66 -5.27 4.42 -2.46
CA ALA A 66 -5.11 2.99 -2.15
C ALA A 66 -3.65 2.50 -2.23
N VAL A 67 -2.83 3.10 -3.10
CA VAL A 67 -1.41 2.73 -3.25
C VAL A 67 -0.53 3.38 -2.17
N THR A 68 -0.92 4.55 -1.65
CA THR A 68 -0.11 5.32 -0.69
C THR A 68 0.24 4.54 0.59
N PRO A 69 -0.69 3.84 1.27
CA PRO A 69 -0.37 2.99 2.41
C PRO A 69 0.65 1.91 2.02
N LEU A 70 0.43 1.19 0.92
CA LEU A 70 1.38 0.17 0.46
C LEU A 70 2.78 0.76 0.22
N GLY A 71 2.86 2.01 -0.27
CA GLY A 71 4.11 2.72 -0.48
C GLY A 71 4.81 3.01 0.84
N MET A 72 4.04 3.43 1.85
CA MET A 72 4.56 3.65 3.19
C MET A 72 5.10 2.35 3.83
N TYR A 73 4.39 1.23 3.63
CA TYR A 73 4.87 -0.09 4.05
C TYR A 73 6.20 -0.45 3.38
N LEU A 74 6.33 -0.21 2.08
CA LEU A 74 7.56 -0.51 1.35
C LEU A 74 8.73 0.42 1.71
N ALA A 75 8.45 1.69 2.00
CA ALA A 75 9.45 2.66 2.42
C ALA A 75 9.97 2.41 3.85
N HIS A 76 9.10 1.90 4.73
CA HIS A 76 9.40 1.65 6.14
C HIS A 76 9.27 0.16 6.49
N GLN A 77 9.85 -0.72 5.66
CA GLN A 77 9.75 -2.17 5.87
C GLN A 77 10.30 -2.61 7.23
N ASP A 78 11.32 -1.95 7.75
CA ASP A 78 11.91 -2.27 9.05
C ASP A 78 10.92 -2.04 10.19
N GLU A 79 10.05 -1.05 10.06
CA GLU A 79 9.02 -0.69 11.06
C GLU A 79 7.77 -1.55 10.94
N PHE A 80 7.47 -2.05 9.74
CA PHE A 80 6.23 -2.79 9.45
C PHE A 80 6.42 -4.27 9.13
N GLN A 81 7.62 -4.83 9.31
CA GLN A 81 7.97 -6.22 8.97
C GLN A 81 7.05 -7.31 9.56
N ASP A 82 6.42 -7.04 10.71
CA ASP A 82 5.50 -7.97 11.36
C ASP A 82 4.06 -7.88 10.79
N LEU A 83 3.75 -6.84 10.02
CA LEU A 83 2.45 -6.65 9.37
C LEU A 83 2.38 -7.34 8.01
N ASN A 84 1.17 -7.73 7.65
CA ASN A 84 0.85 -8.21 6.31
C ASN A 84 0.02 -7.15 5.59
N PRO A 85 0.60 -6.36 4.67
CA PRO A 85 -0.10 -5.25 4.00
C PRO A 85 -1.25 -5.72 3.09
N LEU A 86 -1.35 -7.02 2.81
CA LEU A 86 -2.44 -7.61 2.01
C LEU A 86 -3.61 -8.11 2.86
N SER A 87 -3.45 -8.20 4.18
CA SER A 87 -4.56 -8.47 5.08
C SER A 87 -5.36 -7.18 5.30
N LEU A 88 -6.68 -7.26 5.21
CA LEU A 88 -7.58 -6.11 5.36
C LEU A 88 -7.32 -5.35 6.67
N ASP A 89 -7.22 -6.07 7.79
CA ASP A 89 -7.06 -5.46 9.12
C ASP A 89 -5.74 -4.67 9.23
N HIS A 90 -4.65 -5.29 8.76
CA HIS A 90 -3.34 -4.65 8.73
C HIS A 90 -3.27 -3.50 7.73
N TYR A 91 -3.93 -3.63 6.57
CA TYR A 91 -4.02 -2.56 5.59
C TYR A 91 -4.76 -1.35 6.14
N LEU A 92 -5.88 -1.53 6.83
CA LEU A 92 -6.63 -0.45 7.47
C LEU A 92 -5.81 0.23 8.57
N LEU A 93 -5.08 -0.55 9.38
CA LEU A 93 -4.18 -0.01 10.40
C LEU A 93 -3.07 0.83 9.76
N LEU A 94 -2.45 0.31 8.71
CA LEU A 94 -1.39 1.00 7.97
C LEU A 94 -1.91 2.28 7.30
N THR A 95 -3.12 2.23 6.74
CA THR A 95 -3.81 3.39 6.14
C THR A 95 -4.04 4.48 7.18
N ARG A 96 -4.59 4.14 8.35
CA ARG A 96 -4.78 5.10 9.45
C ARG A 96 -3.46 5.77 9.84
N LYS A 97 -2.39 5.00 10.01
CA LYS A 97 -1.07 5.55 10.36
C LYS A 97 -0.49 6.45 9.28
N THR A 98 -0.67 6.06 8.02
CA THR A 98 -0.24 6.84 6.86
C THR A 98 -0.96 8.19 6.85
N LEU A 99 -2.28 8.19 7.05
CA LEU A 99 -3.08 9.42 7.16
C LEU A 99 -2.69 10.28 8.37
N THR A 100 -2.50 9.68 9.55
CA THR A 100 -2.02 10.40 10.74
C THR A 100 -0.64 11.03 10.51
N SER A 101 0.27 10.33 9.85
CA SER A 101 1.64 10.82 9.61
C SER A 101 1.68 11.92 8.55
N ILE A 102 0.82 11.82 7.52
CA ILE A 102 0.64 12.89 6.53
C ILE A 102 0.07 14.14 7.20
N THR A 103 -0.92 14.00 8.08
CA THR A 103 -1.62 15.14 8.70
C THR A 103 -0.84 15.78 9.85
N GLN A 104 -0.05 15.03 10.60
CA GLN A 104 0.60 15.50 11.83
C GLN A 104 2.10 15.74 11.71
N ASN A 105 2.80 15.04 10.82
CA ASN A 105 4.26 14.91 10.90
C ASN A 105 5.02 15.20 9.60
N ASN A 106 4.44 15.97 8.66
CA ASN A 106 5.08 16.25 7.37
C ASN A 106 5.63 14.96 6.70
N TRP A 107 4.82 13.89 6.69
CA TRP A 107 5.15 12.59 6.10
C TRP A 107 6.15 11.71 6.87
N LYS A 108 6.53 12.06 8.10
CA LYS A 108 7.33 11.18 8.96
C LYS A 108 6.43 10.22 9.76
N VAL A 109 6.65 8.92 9.60
CA VAL A 109 6.03 7.85 10.42
C VAL A 109 6.96 7.55 11.60
N ASP A 110 6.40 7.42 12.81
CA ASP A 110 7.14 6.99 14.00
C ASP A 110 6.57 5.65 14.54
N SER A 111 7.46 4.68 14.69
CA SER A 111 7.19 3.34 15.25
C SER A 111 6.68 3.36 16.69
N LYS A 112 6.89 4.43 17.47
CA LYS A 112 6.45 4.52 18.88
C LYS A 112 4.94 4.70 19.08
N GLN A 113 4.19 4.97 18.01
CA GLN A 113 2.72 5.08 18.06
C GLN A 113 2.02 3.78 17.66
N ILE A 114 2.70 2.63 17.70
CA ILE A 114 2.14 1.29 17.47
C ILE A 114 1.50 0.77 18.75
#